data_AF-A0A6U0BNP4-F1
#
_entry.id   AF-A0A6U0BNP4-F1
#
_cell.length_a   1.000
_cell.length_b   1.000
_cell.length_c   1.000
_cell.angle_alpha   90.00
_cell.angle_beta   90.00
_cell.angle_gamma   90.00
#
_symmetry.space_group_name_H-M   'P 1'
#
loop_
_entity.id
_entity.type
_entity.pdbx_description
1 polymer ?
#
loop_
_entity_poly.entity_id
_entity_poly.type
_entity_poly.pdbx_seq_one_letter_code
_entity_poly.pdbx_strand_id
1 'polypeptide(L)'
;MWPSARSSGAPGAGGPGGGGGSLDYDAEARRLWLRLGLHEGAEAGAGVGVQSRYHALDPIWKHPQTGARIYVGNQSAAADASMLAQHGITHVVNCTDNIPCFHEGKGAFQYYRFDVAWWWRHVDGSHASTAMFVAPMLAFVYNKALCQGHSVLVHCLAGAHRAGTTGTLLLMVLENMRPREAVTVAKMCRPIIDPIGNFPEFLNRVDAAVASGVLPTPKGHSAAETK
;
A
#
# COMPACT_ATOMS: atom_id res chain seq x y z
N MET A 1 -3.42 -6.07 17.87
CA MET A 1 -2.00 -6.21 17.49
C MET A 1 -1.89 -7.48 16.67
N TRP A 2 -1.50 -7.39 15.39
CA TRP A 2 -1.42 -8.58 14.53
C TRP A 2 -0.28 -9.49 15.01
N PRO A 3 -0.49 -10.81 15.08
CA PRO A 3 0.58 -11.73 15.45
C PRO A 3 1.74 -11.61 14.46
N SER A 4 2.97 -11.63 14.96
CA SER A 4 4.16 -11.67 14.10
C SER A 4 4.13 -12.98 13.30
N ALA A 5 4.10 -12.88 11.98
CA ALA A 5 4.32 -14.05 11.14
C ALA A 5 5.73 -14.58 11.38
N ARG A 6 5.88 -15.89 11.62
CA ARG A 6 7.19 -16.54 11.45
C ARG A 6 7.61 -16.32 10.00
N SER A 7 8.84 -15.89 9.78
CA SER A 7 9.39 -15.77 8.43
C SER A 7 9.53 -17.16 7.82
N SER A 8 8.48 -17.63 7.16
CA SER A 8 8.55 -18.73 6.21
C SER A 8 8.51 -18.09 4.82
N GLY A 9 9.59 -18.27 4.05
CA GLY A 9 9.64 -17.89 2.65
C GLY A 9 8.39 -18.39 1.91
N ALA A 10 7.83 -17.55 1.06
CA ALA A 10 6.66 -17.88 0.26
C ALA A 10 6.95 -19.14 -0.59
N PRO A 11 6.09 -20.17 -0.59
CA PRO A 11 6.24 -21.29 -1.50
C PRO A 11 5.85 -20.85 -2.92
N GLY A 12 6.61 -21.33 -3.90
CA GLY A 12 6.40 -21.10 -5.32
C GLY A 12 5.05 -21.60 -5.83
N ALA A 13 4.49 -20.85 -6.78
CA ALA A 13 3.18 -21.08 -7.37
C ALA A 13 3.16 -22.30 -8.31
N GLY A 14 2.09 -23.09 -8.21
CA GLY A 14 1.69 -24.07 -9.22
C GLY A 14 0.22 -24.46 -9.04
N GLY A 15 -0.65 -24.06 -9.97
CA GLY A 15 -2.07 -24.46 -10.02
C GLY A 15 -2.90 -23.61 -10.99
N PRO A 16 -3.89 -24.19 -11.71
CA PRO A 16 -4.12 -23.93 -13.13
C PRO A 16 -5.04 -22.74 -13.45
N GLY A 17 -4.90 -22.28 -14.69
CA GLY A 17 -5.57 -21.10 -15.24
C GLY A 17 -7.09 -21.22 -15.39
N GLY A 18 -7.76 -20.11 -15.13
CA GLY A 18 -9.13 -19.81 -15.53
C GLY A 18 -9.13 -18.50 -16.31
N GLY A 19 -9.56 -18.54 -17.57
CA GLY A 19 -9.56 -17.42 -18.49
C GLY A 19 -10.62 -16.37 -18.13
N GLY A 20 -10.15 -15.23 -17.66
CA GLY A 20 -10.81 -13.93 -17.74
C GLY A 20 -9.68 -12.93 -17.83
N GLY A 21 -9.61 -12.13 -18.91
CA GLY A 21 -8.45 -11.28 -19.19
C GLY A 21 -8.05 -10.45 -17.97
N SER A 22 -6.97 -10.84 -17.28
CA SER A 22 -6.57 -10.17 -16.04
C SER A 22 -6.09 -8.77 -16.39
N LEU A 23 -6.66 -7.76 -15.72
CA LEU A 23 -6.30 -6.37 -15.94
C LEU A 23 -4.78 -6.18 -15.76
N ASP A 24 -4.10 -5.67 -16.78
CA ASP A 24 -2.69 -5.31 -16.70
C ASP A 24 -2.55 -3.97 -15.96
N TYR A 25 -2.26 -4.04 -14.67
CA TYR A 25 -2.12 -2.87 -13.81
C TYR A 25 -0.87 -2.02 -14.12
N ASP A 26 0.13 -2.55 -14.82
CA ASP A 26 1.26 -1.76 -15.32
C ASP A 26 0.84 -0.97 -16.56
N ALA A 27 0.07 -1.58 -17.47
CA ALA A 27 -0.49 -0.87 -18.62
C ALA A 27 -1.42 0.27 -18.20
N GLU A 28 -2.30 0.05 -17.22
CA GLU A 28 -3.16 1.10 -16.68
C GLU A 28 -2.36 2.23 -16.00
N ALA A 29 -1.28 1.90 -15.31
CA ALA A 29 -0.38 2.90 -14.73
C ALA A 29 0.32 3.74 -15.81
N ARG A 30 0.80 3.12 -16.90
CA ARG A 30 1.36 3.85 -18.06
C ARG A 30 0.34 4.74 -18.74
N ARG A 31 -0.91 4.27 -18.91
CA ARG A 31 -2.03 5.08 -19.45
C ARG A 31 -2.33 6.28 -18.55
N LEU A 32 -2.28 6.11 -17.23
CA LEU A 32 -2.43 7.21 -16.28
C LEU A 32 -1.31 8.24 -16.42
N TRP A 33 -0.05 7.81 -16.51
CA TRP A 33 1.07 8.72 -16.74
C TRP A 33 0.93 9.53 -18.02
N LEU A 34 0.53 8.90 -19.13
CA LEU A 34 0.26 9.61 -20.38
C LEU A 34 -0.82 10.69 -20.22
N ARG A 35 -1.92 10.38 -19.52
CA ARG A 35 -2.98 11.37 -19.22
C ARG A 35 -2.50 12.52 -18.34
N LEU A 36 -1.49 12.29 -17.49
CA LEU A 36 -0.89 13.29 -16.62
C LEU A 36 0.30 14.02 -17.26
N GLY A 37 0.66 13.71 -18.51
CA GLY A 37 1.82 14.29 -19.19
C GLY A 37 3.17 13.84 -18.62
N LEU A 38 3.22 12.66 -18.00
CA LEU A 38 4.43 12.07 -17.41
C LEU A 38 4.98 10.99 -18.35
N HIS A 39 6.30 10.98 -18.56
CA HIS A 39 6.99 9.98 -19.38
C HIS A 39 7.89 9.09 -18.51
N GLU A 40 7.99 7.80 -18.87
CA GLU A 40 8.96 6.88 -18.26
C GLU A 40 10.38 7.43 -18.48
N GLY A 41 11.13 7.65 -17.40
CA GLY A 41 12.48 8.22 -17.45
C GLY A 41 12.56 9.75 -17.48
N ALA A 42 11.44 10.47 -17.39
CA ALA A 42 11.48 11.90 -17.11
C ALA A 42 11.81 12.11 -15.63
N GLU A 43 13.09 12.38 -15.36
CA GLU A 43 13.56 13.06 -14.16
C GLU A 43 12.55 14.17 -13.81
N ALA A 44 12.16 14.23 -12.54
CA ALA A 44 11.40 15.35 -12.00
C ALA A 44 12.30 16.61 -12.01
N GLY A 45 12.56 17.19 -13.18
CA GLY A 45 13.42 18.36 -13.31
C GLY A 45 14.11 18.56 -14.66
N ALA A 46 13.36 18.73 -15.75
CA ALA A 46 13.81 19.50 -16.93
C ALA A 46 12.67 19.70 -17.93
N GLY A 47 11.79 20.67 -17.68
CA GLY A 47 10.72 21.01 -18.63
C GLY A 47 10.07 22.33 -18.27
N VAL A 48 10.26 23.33 -19.12
CA VAL A 48 9.67 24.66 -19.01
C VAL A 48 8.14 24.54 -19.07
N GLY A 49 7.46 24.99 -18.01
CA GLY A 49 6.13 25.58 -18.18
C GLY A 49 4.87 24.76 -17.86
N VAL A 50 4.91 23.76 -16.98
CA VAL A 50 3.76 23.40 -16.10
C VAL A 50 4.37 22.79 -14.84
N GLN A 51 4.16 23.39 -13.66
CA GLN A 51 4.53 22.73 -12.40
C GLN A 51 3.74 21.42 -12.33
N SER A 52 4.43 20.30 -12.53
CA SER A 52 3.85 18.98 -12.34
C SER A 52 3.33 18.89 -10.90
N ARG A 53 2.01 18.94 -10.71
CA ARG A 53 1.33 18.67 -9.42
C ARG A 53 1.45 17.20 -8.99
N TYR A 54 2.24 16.41 -9.70
CA TYR A 54 2.43 15.00 -9.44
C TYR A 54 3.64 14.80 -8.52
N HIS A 55 3.38 14.51 -7.25
CA HIS A 55 4.42 14.14 -6.30
C HIS A 55 4.76 12.65 -6.44
N ALA A 56 6.03 12.32 -6.22
CA ALA A 56 6.49 10.93 -6.24
C ALA A 56 5.85 10.08 -5.14
N LEU A 57 5.53 10.70 -4.00
CA LEU A 57 4.82 10.11 -2.87
C LEU A 57 4.05 11.18 -2.11
N ASP A 58 2.96 10.79 -1.44
CA ASP A 58 2.18 11.66 -0.55
C ASP A 58 1.83 10.92 0.76
N PRO A 59 1.86 11.61 1.93
CA PRO A 59 1.42 11.01 3.19
C PRO A 59 -0.10 10.87 3.20
N ILE A 60 -0.58 9.69 3.59
CA ILE A 60 -2.02 9.41 3.70
C ILE A 60 -2.48 9.24 5.15
N TRP A 61 -1.54 8.99 6.07
CA TRP A 61 -1.86 8.72 7.48
C TRP A 61 -0.67 9.04 8.38
N LYS A 62 -0.94 9.38 9.66
CA LYS A 62 0.06 9.68 10.68
C LYS A 62 -0.27 8.96 11.98
N HIS A 63 0.71 8.25 12.53
CA HIS A 63 0.59 7.57 13.81
C HIS A 63 0.46 8.59 14.95
N PRO A 64 -0.58 8.50 15.79
CA PRO A 64 -0.88 9.55 16.77
C PRO A 64 0.20 9.70 17.84
N GLN A 65 0.83 8.59 18.28
CA GLN A 65 1.86 8.62 19.33
C GLN A 65 3.26 8.92 18.80
N THR A 66 3.72 8.17 17.79
CA THR A 66 5.11 8.26 17.32
C THR A 66 5.31 9.34 16.25
N GLY A 67 4.23 9.82 15.62
CA GLY A 67 4.29 10.75 14.51
C GLY A 67 4.77 10.15 13.18
N ALA A 68 5.11 8.85 13.16
CA ALA A 68 5.46 8.11 11.94
C ALA A 68 4.32 8.15 10.92
N ARG A 69 4.64 8.08 9.62
CA ARG A 69 3.65 8.27 8.55
C ARG A 69 3.59 7.08 7.61
N ILE A 70 2.42 6.88 7.00
CA ILE A 70 2.27 6.03 5.82
C ILE A 70 2.25 6.95 4.59
N TYR A 71 3.12 6.64 3.64
CA TYR A 71 3.20 7.28 2.34
C TYR A 71 2.73 6.32 1.24
N VAL A 72 2.00 6.83 0.25
CA VAL A 72 1.71 6.11 -0.99
C VAL A 72 2.48 6.77 -2.12
N GLY A 73 3.26 5.98 -2.87
CA GLY A 73 4.15 6.51 -3.89
C GLY A 73 4.37 5.61 -5.10
N ASN A 74 5.15 6.13 -6.03
CA ASN A 74 5.51 5.49 -7.30
C ASN A 74 6.88 4.81 -7.23
N GLN A 75 7.33 4.22 -8.34
CA GLN A 75 8.62 3.54 -8.39
C GLN A 75 9.81 4.48 -8.16
N SER A 76 9.73 5.73 -8.62
CA SER A 76 10.82 6.71 -8.49
C SER A 76 11.06 7.07 -7.02
N ALA A 77 9.98 7.25 -6.25
CA ALA A 77 10.06 7.40 -4.80
C ALA A 77 10.75 6.21 -4.12
N ALA A 78 10.46 4.98 -4.57
CA ALA A 78 11.03 3.77 -3.99
C ALA A 78 12.52 3.56 -4.35
N ALA A 79 13.00 4.15 -5.45
CA ALA A 79 14.38 4.06 -5.91
C ALA A 79 15.29 5.17 -5.36
N ASP A 80 14.72 6.25 -4.83
CA ASP A 80 15.44 7.41 -4.30
C ASP A 80 15.66 7.26 -2.78
N ALA A 81 16.82 6.73 -2.40
CA ALA A 81 17.20 6.56 -1.00
C ALA A 81 17.24 7.88 -0.22
N SER A 82 17.59 8.99 -0.86
CA SER A 82 17.65 10.31 -0.22
C SER A 82 16.24 10.80 0.10
N MET A 83 15.29 10.64 -0.81
CA MET A 83 13.88 10.94 -0.59
C MET A 83 13.30 10.08 0.54
N LEU A 84 13.57 8.77 0.56
CA LEU A 84 13.14 7.88 1.64
C LEU A 84 13.68 8.35 3.00
N ALA A 85 14.98 8.65 3.08
CA ALA A 85 15.62 9.13 4.30
C ALA A 85 15.05 10.48 4.78
N GLN A 86 14.84 11.43 3.87
CA GLN A 86 14.24 12.74 4.19
C GLN A 86 12.85 12.62 4.82
N HIS A 87 12.10 11.58 4.48
CA HIS A 87 10.74 11.34 4.99
C HIS A 87 10.72 10.38 6.20
N GLY A 88 11.89 9.99 6.72
CA GLY A 88 12.01 9.04 7.83
C GLY A 88 11.50 7.64 7.48
N ILE A 89 11.48 7.29 6.19
CA ILE A 89 11.00 5.99 5.72
C ILE A 89 12.13 4.99 5.87
N THR A 90 11.90 3.94 6.65
CA THR A 90 12.84 2.81 6.80
C THR A 90 12.20 1.46 6.43
N HIS A 91 10.90 1.46 6.14
CA HIS A 91 10.13 0.27 5.78
C HIS A 91 9.38 0.51 4.47
N VAL A 92 9.44 -0.46 3.56
CA VAL A 92 8.85 -0.33 2.22
C VAL A 92 7.98 -1.55 1.92
N VAL A 93 6.71 -1.30 1.62
CA VAL A 93 5.78 -2.28 1.06
C VAL A 93 5.79 -2.15 -0.46
N ASN A 94 6.31 -3.18 -1.12
CA ASN A 94 6.32 -3.27 -2.58
C ASN A 94 5.08 -4.03 -3.06
N CYS A 95 4.15 -3.33 -3.70
CA CYS A 95 2.87 -3.88 -4.15
C CYS A 95 2.90 -4.53 -5.54
N THR A 96 4.08 -4.97 -5.98
CA THR A 96 4.31 -5.57 -7.30
C THR A 96 5.14 -6.85 -7.15
N ASP A 97 5.17 -7.68 -8.18
CA ASP A 97 6.09 -8.82 -8.34
C ASP A 97 7.35 -8.45 -9.14
N ASN A 98 7.24 -7.48 -10.06
CA ASN A 98 8.25 -7.18 -11.05
C ASN A 98 9.16 -5.98 -10.73
N ILE A 99 8.74 -5.03 -9.88
CA ILE A 99 9.60 -3.92 -9.47
C ILE A 99 10.57 -4.41 -8.37
N PRO A 100 11.88 -4.14 -8.48
CA PRO A 100 12.84 -4.57 -7.47
C PRO A 100 12.68 -3.81 -6.15
N CYS A 101 13.14 -4.41 -5.06
CA CYS A 101 13.37 -3.73 -3.81
C CYS A 101 14.73 -3.01 -3.90
N PHE A 102 14.76 -1.78 -4.45
CA PHE A 102 15.97 -1.07 -4.89
C PHE A 102 17.13 -0.97 -3.88
N HIS A 103 16.82 -1.01 -2.58
CA HIS A 103 17.80 -0.87 -1.50
C HIS A 103 17.84 -2.08 -0.55
N GLU A 104 17.26 -3.20 -0.96
CA GLU A 104 17.32 -4.44 -0.18
C GLU A 104 18.77 -4.90 0.00
N GLY A 105 19.10 -5.40 1.20
CA GLY A 105 20.46 -5.81 1.56
C GLY A 105 21.43 -4.66 1.84
N LYS A 106 21.05 -3.39 1.66
CA LYS A 106 21.90 -2.22 1.95
C LYS A 106 21.83 -1.74 3.40
N GLY A 107 21.10 -2.44 4.27
CA GLY A 107 21.04 -2.21 5.73
C GLY A 107 20.11 -1.07 6.20
N ALA A 108 19.82 -0.09 5.35
CA ALA A 108 19.00 1.07 5.75
C ALA A 108 17.47 0.86 5.66
N PHE A 109 17.02 -0.12 4.85
CA PHE A 109 15.60 -0.30 4.55
C PHE A 109 15.18 -1.77 4.70
N GLN A 110 14.00 -1.97 5.29
CA GLN A 110 13.33 -3.26 5.37
C GLN A 110 12.21 -3.31 4.32
N TYR A 111 12.01 -4.48 3.72
CA TYR A 111 11.03 -4.67 2.66
C TYR A 111 9.98 -5.73 3.01
N TYR A 112 8.76 -5.50 2.54
CA TYR A 112 7.71 -6.50 2.49
C TYR A 112 7.05 -6.48 1.11
N ARG A 113 7.08 -7.60 0.40
CA ARG A 113 6.39 -7.72 -0.89
C ARG A 113 4.94 -8.14 -0.65
N PHE A 114 4.01 -7.30 -1.10
CA PHE A 114 2.58 -7.53 -0.97
C PHE A 114 1.93 -7.44 -2.36
N ASP A 115 2.00 -8.53 -3.10
CA ASP A 115 1.49 -8.57 -4.47
C ASP A 115 -0.05 -8.63 -4.51
N VAL A 116 -0.65 -7.46 -4.35
CA VAL A 116 -2.10 -7.31 -4.27
C VAL A 116 -2.78 -7.59 -5.61
N ALA A 117 -2.08 -7.53 -6.75
CA ALA A 117 -2.69 -7.79 -8.06
C ALA A 117 -3.28 -9.21 -8.18
N TRP A 118 -2.69 -10.16 -7.44
CA TRP A 118 -3.08 -11.56 -7.42
C TRP A 118 -3.74 -11.99 -6.10
N TRP A 119 -4.34 -11.06 -5.36
CA TRP A 119 -5.01 -11.35 -4.07
C TRP A 119 -5.99 -12.54 -4.17
N TRP A 120 -6.69 -12.66 -5.30
CA TRP A 120 -7.67 -13.71 -5.56
C TRP A 120 -7.07 -15.12 -5.64
N ARG A 121 -5.75 -15.25 -5.80
CA ARG A 121 -5.05 -16.55 -5.70
C ARG A 121 -4.85 -17.01 -4.25
N HIS A 122 -4.94 -16.08 -3.30
CA HIS A 122 -4.70 -16.32 -1.88
C HIS A 122 -5.98 -16.26 -1.04
N VAL A 123 -7.04 -15.66 -1.59
CA VAL A 123 -8.30 -15.41 -0.90
C VAL A 123 -9.41 -16.22 -1.55
N ASP A 124 -9.97 -17.15 -0.79
CA ASP A 124 -11.16 -17.92 -1.16
C ASP A 124 -12.46 -17.19 -0.72
N GLY A 125 -13.58 -17.91 -0.60
CA GLY A 125 -14.85 -17.34 -0.13
C GLY A 125 -14.88 -16.94 1.35
N SER A 126 -13.86 -17.30 2.15
CA SER A 126 -13.84 -17.10 3.59
C SER A 126 -13.21 -15.77 4.02
N HIS A 127 -13.67 -15.26 5.15
CA HIS A 127 -13.04 -14.10 5.80
C HIS A 127 -11.64 -14.45 6.35
N ALA A 128 -11.42 -15.71 6.74
CA ALA A 128 -10.15 -16.17 7.28
C ALA A 128 -9.01 -16.12 6.24
N SER A 129 -9.26 -16.53 4.99
CA SER A 129 -8.25 -16.44 3.93
C SER A 129 -7.86 -14.99 3.62
N THR A 130 -8.84 -14.08 3.63
CA THR A 130 -8.61 -12.63 3.53
C THR A 130 -7.70 -12.14 4.65
N ALA A 131 -8.00 -12.52 5.90
CA ALA A 131 -7.19 -12.12 7.05
C ALA A 131 -5.77 -12.71 6.99
N MET A 132 -5.61 -13.98 6.59
CA MET A 132 -4.30 -14.62 6.45
C MET A 132 -3.43 -13.93 5.39
N PHE A 133 -4.03 -13.49 4.28
CA PHE A 133 -3.31 -12.76 3.23
C PHE A 133 -2.84 -11.37 3.70
N VAL A 134 -3.66 -10.65 4.46
CA VAL A 134 -3.43 -9.24 4.81
C VAL A 134 -2.64 -9.07 6.12
N ALA A 135 -2.86 -9.92 7.13
CA ALA A 135 -2.31 -9.75 8.47
C ALA A 135 -0.78 -9.66 8.53
N PRO A 136 0.02 -10.43 7.74
CA PRO A 136 1.48 -10.30 7.78
C PRO A 136 1.96 -8.93 7.28
N MET A 137 1.32 -8.37 6.27
CA MET A 137 1.60 -7.00 5.78
C MET A 137 1.26 -5.96 6.86
N LEU A 138 0.11 -6.11 7.52
CA LEU A 138 -0.28 -5.22 8.64
C LEU A 138 0.69 -5.30 9.81
N ALA A 139 1.19 -6.50 10.15
CA ALA A 139 2.20 -6.68 11.19
C ALA A 139 3.52 -5.98 10.83
N PHE A 140 3.93 -6.05 9.55
CA PHE A 140 5.11 -5.34 9.05
C PHE A 140 4.94 -3.82 9.13
N VAL A 141 3.81 -3.29 8.67
CA VAL A 141 3.54 -1.85 8.65
C VAL A 141 3.35 -1.32 10.07
N TYR A 142 2.45 -1.89 10.86
CA TYR A 142 2.07 -1.32 12.14
C TYR A 142 3.07 -1.67 13.25
N ASN A 143 3.30 -2.96 13.51
CA ASN A 143 4.09 -3.40 14.66
C ASN A 143 5.58 -3.12 14.49
N LYS A 144 6.13 -3.44 13.30
CA LYS A 144 7.58 -3.32 13.05
C LYS A 144 8.01 -1.89 12.70
N ALA A 145 7.15 -1.12 12.02
CA ALA A 145 7.51 0.22 11.59
C ALA A 145 6.85 1.32 12.44
N LEU A 146 5.53 1.51 12.31
CA LEU A 146 4.86 2.71 12.82
C LEU A 146 4.92 2.84 14.34
N CYS A 147 4.72 1.73 15.08
CA CYS A 147 4.86 1.72 16.55
C CYS A 147 6.30 1.97 17.02
N GLN A 148 7.31 1.77 16.16
CA GLN A 148 8.71 2.06 16.45
C GLN A 148 9.14 3.46 16.01
N GLY A 149 8.20 4.28 15.51
CA GLY A 149 8.51 5.62 15.00
C GLY A 149 9.12 5.65 13.60
N HIS A 150 9.03 4.54 12.87
CA HIS A 150 9.51 4.45 11.49
C HIS A 150 8.38 4.67 10.48
N SER A 151 8.59 5.57 9.52
CA SER A 151 7.62 5.77 8.43
C SER A 151 7.70 4.65 7.40
N VAL A 152 6.61 4.46 6.68
CA VAL A 152 6.43 3.41 5.69
C VAL A 152 6.12 4.01 4.32
N LEU A 153 6.78 3.51 3.27
CA LEU A 153 6.35 3.71 1.89
C LEU A 153 5.58 2.48 1.40
N VAL A 154 4.40 2.70 0.83
CA VAL A 154 3.65 1.71 0.05
C VAL A 154 3.73 2.13 -1.41
N HIS A 155 4.34 1.30 -2.27
CA HIS A 155 4.57 1.69 -3.66
C HIS A 155 4.17 0.63 -4.69
N CYS A 156 3.90 1.11 -5.90
CA CYS A 156 3.81 0.32 -7.12
C CYS A 156 4.43 1.12 -8.27
N LEU A 157 4.00 0.91 -9.51
CA LEU A 157 4.51 1.68 -10.64
C LEU A 157 4.18 3.18 -10.51
N ALA A 158 2.90 3.55 -10.49
CA ALA A 158 2.43 4.95 -10.46
C ALA A 158 2.00 5.45 -9.07
N GLY A 159 1.85 4.56 -8.08
CA GLY A 159 1.28 4.91 -6.78
C GLY A 159 -0.22 5.21 -6.82
N ALA A 160 -0.96 4.57 -7.75
CA ALA A 160 -2.37 4.85 -8.02
C ALA A 160 -3.27 3.64 -7.72
N HIS A 161 -3.02 2.51 -8.41
CA HIS A 161 -3.93 1.36 -8.36
C HIS A 161 -3.55 0.36 -7.25
N ARG A 162 -2.45 -0.41 -7.41
CA ARG A 162 -1.99 -1.42 -6.43
C ARG A 162 -1.62 -0.81 -5.08
N ALA A 163 -0.72 0.18 -5.09
CA ALA A 163 -0.30 0.89 -3.88
C ALA A 163 -1.42 1.73 -3.28
N GLY A 164 -2.25 2.38 -4.12
CA GLY A 164 -3.41 3.13 -3.65
C GLY A 164 -4.42 2.23 -2.95
N THR A 165 -4.72 1.06 -3.52
CA THR A 165 -5.58 0.05 -2.86
C THR A 165 -5.00 -0.42 -1.53
N THR A 166 -3.70 -0.67 -1.47
CA THR A 166 -3.03 -1.07 -0.22
C THR A 166 -3.03 0.06 0.81
N GLY A 167 -2.84 1.31 0.39
CA GLY A 167 -2.98 2.49 1.23
C GLY A 167 -4.41 2.70 1.76
N THR A 168 -5.42 2.53 0.90
CA THR A 168 -6.84 2.54 1.28
C THR A 168 -7.14 1.45 2.30
N LEU A 169 -6.66 0.23 2.08
CA LEU A 169 -6.79 -0.87 3.05
C LEU A 169 -6.21 -0.49 4.41
N LEU A 170 -5.02 0.13 4.44
CA LEU A 170 -4.42 0.60 5.69
C LEU A 170 -5.29 1.63 6.40
N LEU A 171 -5.88 2.60 5.68
CA LEU A 171 -6.83 3.55 6.27
C LEU A 171 -8.06 2.85 6.85
N MET A 172 -8.65 1.90 6.13
CA MET A 172 -9.80 1.13 6.62
C MET A 172 -9.50 0.47 7.96
N VAL A 173 -8.35 -0.19 8.05
CA VAL A 173 -7.98 -1.00 9.21
C VAL A 173 -7.51 -0.16 10.39
N LEU A 174 -6.80 0.95 10.14
CA LEU A 174 -6.24 1.82 11.18
C LEU A 174 -7.25 2.81 11.74
N GLU A 175 -8.19 3.29 10.91
CA GLU A 175 -9.18 4.31 11.26
C GLU A 175 -10.62 3.76 11.30
N ASN A 176 -10.80 2.44 11.16
CA ASN A 176 -12.11 1.79 11.14
C ASN A 176 -13.07 2.37 10.06
N MET A 177 -12.52 2.76 8.91
CA MET A 177 -13.27 3.36 7.80
C MET A 177 -13.89 2.29 6.91
N ARG A 178 -15.07 2.57 6.38
CA ARG A 178 -15.70 1.75 5.34
C ARG A 178 -14.95 1.94 4.00
N PRO A 179 -14.99 0.98 3.05
CA PRO A 179 -14.23 1.07 1.81
C PRO A 179 -14.41 2.39 1.03
N ARG A 180 -15.66 2.85 0.86
CA ARG A 180 -15.95 4.10 0.12
C ARG A 180 -15.38 5.34 0.79
N GLU A 181 -15.45 5.39 2.11
CA GLU A 181 -14.90 6.48 2.92
C GLU A 181 -13.37 6.50 2.83
N ALA A 182 -12.73 5.35 3.03
CA ALA A 182 -11.28 5.22 2.94
C ALA A 182 -10.73 5.58 1.55
N VAL A 183 -11.44 5.23 0.47
CA VAL A 183 -11.08 5.66 -0.90
C VAL A 183 -11.17 7.18 -1.04
N THR A 184 -12.20 7.79 -0.46
CA THR A 184 -12.40 9.24 -0.51
C THR A 184 -11.26 9.96 0.22
N VAL A 185 -10.92 9.52 1.44
CA VAL A 185 -9.80 10.08 2.21
C VAL A 185 -8.47 9.86 1.47
N ALA A 186 -8.22 8.66 0.94
CA ALA A 186 -7.02 8.38 0.17
C ALA A 186 -6.89 9.31 -1.06
N LYS A 187 -7.99 9.55 -1.79
CA LYS A 187 -8.02 10.49 -2.92
C LYS A 187 -7.81 11.94 -2.50
N MET A 188 -8.26 12.36 -1.32
CA MET A 188 -7.97 13.70 -0.80
C MET A 188 -6.48 13.91 -0.52
N CYS A 189 -5.77 12.87 -0.07
CA CYS A 189 -4.33 12.92 0.17
C CYS A 189 -3.51 12.76 -1.12
N ARG A 190 -3.93 11.85 -2.01
CA ARG A 190 -3.27 11.56 -3.29
C ARG A 190 -4.32 11.37 -4.39
N PRO A 191 -4.67 12.42 -5.17
CA PRO A 191 -5.81 12.44 -6.10
C PRO A 191 -5.84 11.35 -7.17
N ILE A 192 -4.68 10.77 -7.50
CA ILE A 192 -4.56 9.71 -8.51
C ILE A 192 -4.89 8.31 -7.98
N ILE A 193 -5.08 8.12 -6.67
CA ILE A 193 -5.41 6.81 -6.10
C ILE A 193 -6.72 6.34 -6.71
N ASP A 194 -6.75 5.13 -7.26
CA ASP A 194 -7.96 4.58 -7.85
C ASP A 194 -7.97 3.04 -7.77
N PRO A 195 -8.77 2.44 -6.88
CA PRO A 195 -8.91 0.97 -6.85
C PRO A 195 -9.72 0.48 -8.06
N ILE A 196 -9.03 0.07 -9.12
CA ILE A 196 -9.64 -0.43 -10.37
C ILE A 196 -9.74 -1.97 -10.41
N GLY A 197 -10.45 -2.50 -11.41
CA GLY A 197 -10.56 -3.95 -11.62
C GLY A 197 -11.26 -4.65 -10.46
N ASN A 198 -10.61 -5.66 -9.88
CA ASN A 198 -11.15 -6.44 -8.75
C ASN A 198 -10.76 -5.87 -7.38
N PHE A 199 -10.06 -4.73 -7.31
CA PHE A 199 -9.70 -4.10 -6.03
C PHE A 199 -10.89 -3.62 -5.19
N PRO A 200 -11.99 -3.08 -5.74
CA PRO A 200 -13.17 -2.78 -4.95
C PRO A 200 -13.76 -4.02 -4.25
N GLU A 201 -13.77 -5.18 -4.92
CA GLU A 201 -14.20 -6.45 -4.31
C GLU A 201 -13.23 -6.83 -3.17
N PHE A 202 -11.92 -6.74 -3.41
CA PHE A 202 -10.92 -7.02 -2.40
C PHE A 202 -11.11 -6.16 -1.14
N LEU A 203 -11.32 -4.84 -1.29
CA LEU A 203 -11.57 -3.95 -0.17
C LEU A 203 -12.86 -4.33 0.58
N ASN A 204 -13.93 -4.73 -0.11
CA ASN A 204 -15.14 -5.23 0.55
C ASN A 204 -14.89 -6.54 1.33
N ARG A 205 -14.02 -7.42 0.83
CA ARG A 205 -13.62 -8.64 1.55
C ARG A 205 -12.84 -8.31 2.82
N VAL A 206 -11.95 -7.32 2.77
CA VAL A 206 -11.24 -6.83 3.96
C VAL A 206 -12.23 -6.26 4.98
N ASP A 207 -13.17 -5.42 4.55
CA ASP A 207 -14.21 -4.86 5.42
C ASP A 207 -15.04 -5.96 6.11
N ALA A 208 -15.44 -7.01 5.37
CA ALA A 208 -16.15 -8.15 5.95
C ALA A 208 -15.27 -8.95 6.94
N ALA A 209 -13.97 -9.11 6.65
CA ALA A 209 -13.03 -9.76 7.56
C ALA A 209 -12.83 -8.97 8.86
N VAL A 210 -12.80 -7.63 8.79
CA VAL A 210 -12.79 -6.75 9.97
C VAL A 210 -14.10 -6.88 10.75
N ALA A 211 -15.24 -6.79 10.07
CA ALA A 211 -16.55 -6.86 10.71
C ALA A 211 -16.82 -8.21 11.41
N SER A 212 -16.30 -9.31 10.86
CA SER A 212 -16.38 -10.65 11.47
C SER A 212 -15.39 -10.86 12.63
N GLY A 213 -14.47 -9.92 12.87
CA GLY A 213 -13.48 -9.97 13.95
C GLY A 213 -12.27 -10.86 13.68
N VAL A 214 -12.20 -11.55 12.53
CA VAL A 214 -11.07 -12.42 12.17
C VAL A 214 -9.83 -11.61 11.75
N LEU A 215 -10.03 -10.40 11.21
CA LEU A 215 -8.96 -9.43 11.00
C LEU A 215 -9.03 -8.36 12.10
N PRO A 216 -8.18 -8.42 13.13
CA PRO A 216 -8.24 -7.46 14.23
C PRO A 216 -7.82 -6.08 13.74
N THR A 217 -8.36 -5.02 14.33
CA THR A 217 -7.89 -3.64 14.18
C THR A 217 -7.09 -3.22 15.42
N PRO A 218 -6.26 -2.17 15.37
CA PRO A 218 -5.69 -1.59 16.58
C PRO A 218 -6.85 -1.09 17.46
N LYS A 219 -6.86 -1.45 18.75
CA LYS A 219 -7.88 -0.93 19.68
C LYS A 219 -7.79 0.60 19.67
N GLY A 220 -8.92 1.26 19.44
CA GLY A 220 -8.97 2.70 19.30
C GLY A 220 -8.31 3.42 20.48
N HIS A 221 -7.50 4.42 20.16
CA HIS A 221 -7.39 5.60 21.02
C HIS A 221 -8.77 6.25 20.98
N SER A 222 -9.67 5.80 21.85
CA SER A 222 -10.93 6.50 22.08
C SER A 222 -10.57 7.95 22.41
N ALA A 223 -11.06 8.89 21.61
CA ALA A 223 -11.18 10.27 22.04
C ALA A 223 -12.27 10.34 23.13
N ALA A 224 -11.95 9.84 24.31
CA ALA A 224 -12.74 9.98 25.52
C ALA A 224 -11.80 9.91 26.72
N GLU A 225 -11.25 11.06 27.08
CA GLU A 225 -11.00 11.53 28.45
C GLU A 225 -10.21 12.85 28.35
N THR A 226 -10.92 13.91 27.95
CA THR A 226 -10.56 15.26 28.38
C THR A 226 -11.69 15.72 29.28
N LYS A 227 -11.47 15.50 30.57
CA LYS A 227 -12.00 16.19 31.75
C LYS A 227 -13.51 16.43 31.86
#